data_AF-A0A349NAT0-F1
#
_entry.id   AF-A0A349NAT0-F1
#
_cell.length_a   1.000
_cell.length_b   1.000
_cell.length_c   1.000
_cell.angle_alpha   90.00
_cell.angle_beta   90.00
_cell.angle_gamma   90.00
#
_symmetry.space_group_name_H-M   'P 1'
#
loop_
_entity.id
_entity.type
_entity.pdbx_description
1 polymer ?
#
loop_
_entity_poly.entity_id
_entity_poly.type
_entity_poly.pdbx_seq_one_letter_code
_entity_poly.pdbx_strand_id
1 'polypeptide(L)'
;MKKNLSIFVTFFILASSTSAVRTGSGIMTFDTIPGWGLGPDGKSVLGPTHGSVVIDKAGNIYTSAIKGVIVFNPDGKVVRSFVDEQYSSLHDMEIREEDGVEYIYGARNKGGVGIKFEAISGKIVLTIGLTNESGLALTGLKPTAITVAPNGDIFLSDGYASN
;
A
#
# COMPACT_ATOMS: atom_id res chain seq x y z
N MET A 1 -49.75 -38.34 7.36
CA MET A 1 -48.79 -37.42 6.70
C MET A 1 -48.50 -36.26 7.64
N LYS A 2 -47.29 -36.18 8.21
CA LYS A 2 -46.86 -35.02 9.03
C LYS A 2 -46.33 -33.93 8.08
N LYS A 3 -46.95 -32.75 8.10
CA LYS A 3 -46.45 -31.57 7.36
C LYS A 3 -45.41 -30.88 8.24
N ASN A 4 -44.15 -30.94 7.84
CA ASN A 4 -43.09 -30.15 8.48
C ASN A 4 -43.17 -28.72 7.95
N LEU A 5 -43.41 -27.76 8.84
CA LEU A 5 -43.37 -26.34 8.54
C LEU A 5 -41.93 -25.84 8.82
N SER A 6 -41.17 -25.56 7.78
CA SER A 6 -39.88 -24.87 7.91
C SER A 6 -40.11 -23.36 7.88
N ILE A 7 -39.75 -22.69 8.98
CA ILE A 7 -39.71 -21.23 9.06
C ILE A 7 -38.29 -20.79 8.72
N PHE A 8 -38.13 -20.07 7.61
CA PHE A 8 -36.90 -19.35 7.30
C PHE A 8 -36.96 -17.98 7.97
N VAL A 9 -36.06 -17.74 8.93
CA VAL A 9 -35.88 -16.42 9.54
C VAL A 9 -34.74 -15.72 8.80
N THR A 10 -35.07 -14.71 8.00
CA THR A 10 -34.08 -13.83 7.38
C THR A 10 -33.75 -12.70 8.36
N PHE A 11 -32.55 -12.73 8.93
CA PHE A 11 -32.03 -11.57 9.67
C PHE A 11 -31.56 -10.51 8.68
N PHE A 12 -32.26 -9.36 8.66
CA PHE A 12 -31.72 -8.15 8.04
C PHE A 12 -30.81 -7.46 9.05
N ILE A 13 -29.50 -7.49 8.79
CA ILE A 13 -28.56 -6.63 9.51
C ILE A 13 -28.71 -5.23 8.90
N LEU A 14 -29.34 -4.32 9.64
CA LEU A 14 -29.31 -2.90 9.33
C LEU A 14 -27.88 -2.41 9.60
N ALA A 15 -27.07 -2.30 8.55
CA ALA A 15 -25.81 -1.58 8.65
C ALA A 15 -26.14 -0.09 8.89
N SER A 16 -25.78 0.44 10.05
CA SER A 16 -25.79 1.89 10.28
C SER A 16 -24.83 2.52 9.28
N SER A 17 -25.35 3.17 8.25
CA SER A 17 -24.55 3.92 7.29
C SER A 17 -23.96 5.13 8.02
N THR A 18 -22.65 5.09 8.26
CA THR A 18 -21.91 6.27 8.68
C THR A 18 -22.00 7.32 7.57
N SER A 19 -22.36 8.55 7.93
CA SER A 19 -22.48 9.66 6.98
C SER A 19 -21.09 10.22 6.62
N ALA A 20 -20.95 10.69 5.38
CA ALA A 20 -19.75 11.40 4.95
C ALA A 20 -19.52 12.65 5.81
N VAL A 21 -18.26 12.94 6.11
CA VAL A 21 -17.82 14.09 6.90
C VAL A 21 -16.79 14.87 6.10
N ARG A 22 -16.95 16.19 6.06
CA ARG A 22 -15.94 17.09 5.49
C ARG A 22 -14.80 17.27 6.49
N THR A 23 -13.58 17.06 6.03
CA THR A 23 -12.34 17.28 6.80
C THR A 23 -11.45 18.32 6.10
N GLY A 24 -10.41 18.78 6.77
CA GLY A 24 -9.47 19.78 6.23
C GLY A 24 -9.91 21.23 6.47
N SER A 25 -9.22 22.18 5.84
CA SER A 25 -9.48 23.62 6.01
C SER A 25 -9.02 24.44 4.78
N GLY A 26 -9.53 25.67 4.66
CA GLY A 26 -9.20 26.55 3.53
C GLY A 26 -9.59 25.94 2.19
N ILE A 27 -8.63 25.87 1.25
CA ILE A 27 -8.84 25.24 -0.06
C ILE A 27 -8.63 23.72 -0.05
N MET A 28 -8.05 23.16 1.02
CA MET A 28 -7.71 21.74 1.14
C MET A 28 -8.75 21.06 2.03
N THR A 29 -9.93 20.82 1.46
CA THR A 29 -11.03 20.16 2.16
C THR A 29 -11.46 18.90 1.42
N PHE A 30 -11.78 17.83 2.16
CA PHE A 30 -12.01 16.49 1.62
C PHE A 30 -13.24 15.85 2.26
N ASP A 31 -14.12 15.26 1.45
CA ASP A 31 -15.24 14.47 1.94
C ASP A 31 -14.80 13.02 2.15
N THR A 32 -15.10 12.46 3.32
CA THR A 32 -14.87 11.03 3.57
C THR A 32 -15.83 10.19 2.73
N ILE A 33 -15.36 9.00 2.31
CA ILE A 33 -16.19 7.96 1.70
C ILE A 33 -16.34 6.84 2.74
N PRO A 34 -17.43 6.82 3.54
CA PRO A 34 -17.57 5.85 4.59
C PRO A 34 -17.68 4.43 4.03
N GLY A 35 -16.97 3.48 4.65
CA GLY A 35 -16.92 2.08 4.21
C GLY A 35 -15.91 1.77 3.12
N TRP A 36 -15.27 2.79 2.52
CA TRP A 36 -14.21 2.58 1.53
C TRP A 36 -13.03 1.83 2.14
N GLY A 37 -12.53 0.81 1.43
CA GLY A 37 -11.38 0.02 1.88
C GLY A 37 -11.70 -1.02 2.97
N LEU A 38 -12.96 -1.15 3.38
CA LEU A 38 -13.37 -2.21 4.32
C LEU A 38 -13.60 -3.54 3.59
N GLY A 39 -13.33 -4.64 4.29
CA GLY A 39 -13.63 -5.99 3.83
C GLY A 39 -15.12 -6.29 3.91
N PRO A 40 -15.55 -7.47 3.41
CA PRO A 40 -16.95 -7.89 3.47
C PRO A 40 -17.54 -7.99 4.89
N ASP A 41 -16.69 -8.12 5.90
CA ASP A 41 -17.06 -8.15 7.32
C ASP A 41 -17.12 -6.74 7.96
N GLY A 42 -16.95 -5.68 7.16
CA GLY A 42 -16.91 -4.30 7.62
C GLY A 42 -15.65 -3.92 8.40
N LYS A 43 -14.59 -4.73 8.35
CA LYS A 43 -13.31 -4.42 9.02
C LYS A 43 -12.26 -3.95 8.04
N SER A 44 -11.31 -3.18 8.54
CA SER A 44 -10.14 -2.79 7.76
C SER A 44 -9.41 -4.04 7.25
N VAL A 45 -9.20 -4.12 5.94
CA VAL A 45 -8.31 -5.13 5.34
C VAL A 45 -6.83 -4.76 5.52
N LEU A 46 -6.56 -3.51 5.91
CA LEU A 46 -5.25 -3.02 6.29
C LEU A 46 -4.96 -3.39 7.74
N GLY A 47 -3.70 -3.75 8.00
CA GLY A 47 -3.15 -3.80 9.35
C GLY A 47 -2.46 -2.48 9.69
N PRO A 48 -1.48 -2.46 10.59
CA PRO A 48 -0.63 -1.29 10.79
C PRO A 48 0.03 -0.87 9.47
N THR A 49 0.12 0.43 9.24
CA THR A 49 0.67 1.02 8.02
C THR A 49 1.85 1.93 8.34
N HIS A 50 2.79 2.04 7.39
CA HIS A 50 3.67 3.22 7.32
C HIS A 50 2.98 4.35 6.53
N GLY A 51 1.97 4.00 5.71
CA GLY A 51 1.00 4.95 5.18
C GLY A 51 1.33 5.48 3.78
N SER A 52 2.29 4.88 3.07
CA SER A 52 2.58 5.30 1.69
C SER A 52 1.44 4.88 0.75
N VAL A 53 1.13 5.74 -0.22
CA VAL A 53 0.04 5.58 -1.18
C VAL A 53 0.51 6.03 -2.56
N VAL A 54 0.31 5.18 -3.57
CA VAL A 54 0.52 5.52 -4.99
C VAL A 54 -0.69 5.10 -5.82
N ILE A 55 -0.89 5.75 -6.96
CA ILE A 55 -2.05 5.53 -7.84
C ILE A 55 -1.54 5.20 -9.24
N ASP A 56 -2.00 4.09 -9.82
CA ASP A 56 -1.67 3.73 -11.21
C ASP A 56 -2.54 4.49 -12.23
N LYS A 57 -2.19 4.39 -13.51
CA LYS A 57 -2.92 5.05 -14.61
C LYS A 57 -4.38 4.58 -14.74
N ALA A 58 -4.71 3.39 -14.25
CA ALA A 58 -6.08 2.88 -14.21
C ALA A 58 -6.87 3.39 -12.99
N GLY A 59 -6.23 4.16 -12.10
CA GLY A 59 -6.82 4.69 -10.89
C GLY A 59 -6.85 3.69 -9.72
N ASN A 60 -6.12 2.57 -9.80
CA ASN A 60 -5.99 1.69 -8.63
C ASN A 60 -5.04 2.31 -7.62
N ILE A 61 -5.40 2.18 -6.34
CA ILE A 61 -4.74 2.79 -5.20
C ILE A 61 -3.96 1.71 -4.45
N TYR A 62 -2.64 1.82 -4.45
CA TYR A 62 -1.72 0.93 -3.76
C TYR A 62 -1.37 1.57 -2.42
N THR A 63 -1.52 0.85 -1.31
CA THR A 63 -1.11 1.34 0.01
C THR A 63 -0.25 0.34 0.75
N SER A 64 0.77 0.84 1.45
CA SER A 64 1.67 0.01 2.23
C SER A 64 1.13 -0.29 3.63
N ALA A 65 1.18 -1.55 4.00
CA ALA A 65 0.96 -2.07 5.33
C ALA A 65 2.21 -2.84 5.79
N ILE A 66 2.34 -3.11 7.09
CA ILE A 66 3.45 -3.91 7.61
C ILE A 66 3.52 -5.27 6.90
N LYS A 67 2.38 -5.87 6.57
CA LYS A 67 2.29 -7.16 5.87
C LYS A 67 2.63 -7.11 4.38
N GLY A 68 2.70 -5.93 3.77
CA GLY A 68 2.86 -5.80 2.32
C GLY A 68 2.03 -4.69 1.70
N VAL A 69 1.71 -4.80 0.42
CA VAL A 69 0.93 -3.81 -0.34
C VAL A 69 -0.47 -4.35 -0.58
N ILE A 70 -1.49 -3.52 -0.32
CA ILE A 70 -2.88 -3.80 -0.67
C ILE A 70 -3.30 -2.82 -1.75
N VAL A 71 -4.01 -3.32 -2.76
CA VAL A 71 -4.41 -2.55 -3.94
C VAL A 71 -5.92 -2.47 -4.00
N PHE A 72 -6.46 -1.26 -3.99
CA PHE A 72 -7.88 -0.97 -4.11
C PHE A 72 -8.21 -0.41 -5.48
N ASN A 73 -9.41 -0.66 -5.97
CA ASN A 73 -9.97 0.16 -7.04
C ASN A 73 -10.54 1.48 -6.46
N PRO A 74 -10.99 2.44 -7.31
CA PRO A 74 -11.61 3.68 -6.83
C PRO A 74 -12.82 3.50 -5.90
N ASP A 75 -13.54 2.38 -6.00
CA ASP A 75 -14.68 2.06 -5.12
C ASP A 75 -14.25 1.50 -3.75
N GLY A 76 -12.96 1.28 -3.53
CA GLY A 76 -12.43 0.79 -2.25
C GLY A 76 -12.49 -0.72 -2.08
N LYS A 77 -12.68 -1.46 -3.17
CA LYS A 77 -12.59 -2.92 -3.18
C LYS A 77 -11.15 -3.35 -3.42
N VAL A 78 -10.69 -4.34 -2.67
CA VAL A 78 -9.39 -4.96 -2.90
C VAL A 78 -9.42 -5.69 -4.26
N VAL A 79 -8.50 -5.32 -5.15
CA VAL A 79 -8.35 -5.94 -6.47
C VAL A 79 -7.05 -6.74 -6.60
N ARG A 80 -6.02 -6.41 -5.82
CA ARG A 80 -4.73 -7.12 -5.76
C ARG A 80 -4.11 -6.98 -4.37
N SER A 81 -3.13 -7.84 -4.07
CA SER A 81 -2.34 -7.78 -2.84
C SER A 81 -0.98 -8.44 -3.04
N PHE A 82 0.07 -7.84 -2.47
CA PHE A 82 1.43 -8.37 -2.43
C PHE A 82 1.83 -8.47 -0.96
N VAL A 83 1.61 -9.63 -0.32
CA VAL A 83 1.64 -9.79 1.15
C VAL A 83 2.65 -10.83 1.64
N ASP A 84 3.72 -11.03 0.88
CA ASP A 84 4.85 -11.83 1.33
C ASP A 84 5.94 -10.95 1.97
N GLU A 85 6.96 -11.61 2.52
CA GLU A 85 8.08 -10.92 3.17
C GLU A 85 8.78 -9.92 2.25
N GLN A 86 8.83 -10.18 0.94
CA GLN A 86 9.52 -9.36 -0.06
C GLN A 86 8.84 -8.00 -0.28
N TYR A 87 7.55 -7.86 0.03
CA TYR A 87 6.83 -6.58 -0.04
C TYR A 87 6.53 -5.99 1.35
N SER A 88 6.84 -6.72 2.41
CA SER A 88 6.55 -6.29 3.77
C SER A 88 7.33 -5.03 4.17
N SER A 89 6.72 -4.22 5.05
CA SER A 89 7.33 -3.05 5.69
C SER A 89 7.90 -2.00 4.70
N LEU A 90 7.18 -1.75 3.59
CA LEU A 90 7.45 -0.61 2.73
C LEU A 90 7.08 0.69 3.45
N HIS A 91 8.11 1.47 3.78
CA HIS A 91 7.93 2.76 4.45
C HIS A 91 7.44 3.81 3.47
N ASP A 92 7.95 3.76 2.25
CA ASP A 92 7.62 4.65 1.16
C ASP A 92 7.52 3.90 -0.17
N MET A 93 6.78 4.50 -1.11
CA MET A 93 6.53 4.00 -2.44
C MET A 93 6.45 5.17 -3.43
N GLU A 94 7.03 4.99 -4.60
CA GLU A 94 6.82 5.86 -5.78
C GLU A 94 6.43 4.99 -6.97
N ILE A 95 5.47 5.43 -7.79
CA ILE A 95 5.09 4.75 -9.03
C ILE A 95 5.59 5.53 -10.25
N ARG A 96 6.11 4.81 -11.26
CA ARG A 96 6.55 5.38 -12.54
C ARG A 96 6.22 4.48 -13.70
N GLU A 97 5.92 5.09 -14.84
CA GLU A 97 5.91 4.38 -16.11
C GLU A 97 7.30 4.41 -16.74
N GLU A 98 7.75 3.26 -17.20
CA GLU A 98 8.97 3.07 -17.98
C GLU A 98 8.65 2.16 -19.15
N ASP A 99 8.86 2.66 -20.38
CA ASP A 99 8.60 1.94 -21.63
C ASP A 99 7.19 1.32 -21.71
N GLY A 100 6.18 2.03 -21.18
CA GLY A 100 4.79 1.59 -21.16
C GLY A 100 4.42 0.61 -20.04
N VAL A 101 5.33 0.36 -19.10
CA VAL A 101 5.10 -0.52 -17.94
C VAL A 101 5.18 0.31 -16.65
N GLU A 102 4.19 0.16 -15.77
CA GLU A 102 4.20 0.81 -14.47
C GLU A 102 4.97 -0.02 -13.43
N TYR A 103 5.96 0.61 -12.81
CA TYR A 103 6.74 0.05 -11.72
C TYR A 103 6.53 0.85 -10.44
N ILE A 104 6.53 0.13 -9.32
CA ILE A 104 6.57 0.71 -7.98
C ILE A 104 7.96 0.52 -7.41
N TYR A 105 8.58 1.63 -7.06
CA TYR A 105 9.78 1.74 -6.26
C TYR A 105 9.37 1.76 -4.80
N GLY A 106 10.02 0.97 -3.94
CA GLY A 106 9.64 0.82 -2.54
C GLY A 106 10.84 0.81 -1.59
N ALA A 107 10.74 1.54 -0.49
CA ALA A 107 11.74 1.56 0.58
C ALA A 107 11.39 0.52 1.66
N ARG A 108 12.01 -0.68 1.63
CA ARG A 108 11.75 -1.74 2.61
C ARG A 108 12.54 -1.51 3.89
N ASN A 109 11.91 -0.89 4.88
CA ASN A 109 12.56 -0.47 6.11
C ASN A 109 13.17 -1.63 6.91
N LYS A 110 12.35 -2.65 7.24
CA LYS A 110 12.83 -3.83 7.97
C LYS A 110 13.73 -4.72 7.10
N GLY A 111 13.48 -4.74 5.80
CA GLY A 111 14.27 -5.51 4.82
C GLY A 111 15.64 -4.91 4.50
N GLY A 112 15.88 -3.64 4.84
CA GLY A 112 17.17 -2.97 4.65
C GLY A 112 17.54 -2.72 3.19
N VAL A 113 16.56 -2.65 2.29
CA VAL A 113 16.77 -2.50 0.85
C VAL A 113 15.72 -1.60 0.21
N GLY A 114 16.06 -0.98 -0.91
CA GLY A 114 15.10 -0.49 -1.90
C GLY A 114 14.71 -1.64 -2.83
N ILE A 115 13.47 -1.63 -3.35
CA ILE A 115 13.03 -2.56 -4.39
C ILE A 115 12.33 -1.81 -5.51
N LYS A 116 12.31 -2.40 -6.70
CA LYS A 116 11.44 -2.02 -7.82
C LYS A 116 10.66 -3.25 -8.25
N PHE A 117 9.35 -3.14 -8.37
CA PHE A 117 8.50 -4.23 -8.86
C PHE A 117 7.43 -3.73 -9.82
N GLU A 118 7.05 -4.56 -10.77
CA GLU A 118 5.99 -4.26 -11.73
C GLU A 118 4.63 -4.14 -10.99
N ALA A 119 3.89 -3.06 -11.19
CA ALA A 119 2.70 -2.74 -10.40
C ALA A 119 1.57 -3.79 -10.54
N ILE A 120 1.43 -4.38 -11.73
CA ILE A 120 0.38 -5.38 -12.01
C ILE A 120 0.80 -6.76 -11.54
N SER A 121 1.96 -7.25 -11.99
CA SER A 121 2.39 -8.63 -11.73
C SER A 121 2.99 -8.82 -10.34
N GLY A 122 3.47 -7.73 -9.72
CA GLY A 122 4.25 -7.78 -8.49
C GLY A 122 5.70 -8.19 -8.70
N LYS A 123 6.12 -8.56 -9.93
CA LYS A 123 7.47 -9.08 -10.17
C LYS A 123 8.54 -8.07 -9.77
N ILE A 124 9.37 -8.41 -8.79
CA ILE A 124 10.55 -7.64 -8.41
C ILE A 124 11.59 -7.73 -9.53
N VAL A 125 12.09 -6.59 -9.99
CA VAL A 125 13.05 -6.46 -11.09
C VAL A 125 14.35 -5.76 -10.67
N LEU A 126 14.39 -5.12 -9.51
CA LEU A 126 15.59 -4.51 -8.93
C LEU A 126 15.52 -4.55 -7.41
N THR A 127 16.67 -4.79 -6.79
CA THR A 127 16.89 -4.65 -5.34
C THR A 127 18.14 -3.80 -5.13
N ILE A 128 18.04 -2.77 -4.30
CA ILE A 128 19.11 -1.81 -3.99
C ILE A 128 19.49 -1.98 -2.52
N GLY A 129 20.72 -2.40 -2.25
CA GLY A 129 21.24 -2.61 -0.91
C GLY A 129 22.29 -1.57 -0.52
N LEU A 130 22.83 -1.73 0.69
CA LEU A 130 23.98 -0.95 1.17
C LEU A 130 25.20 -1.18 0.27
N THR A 131 25.90 -0.11 -0.10
CA THR A 131 27.21 -0.15 -0.76
C THR A 131 28.28 0.40 0.17
N ASN A 132 29.54 0.03 -0.05
CA ASN A 132 30.69 0.52 0.73
C ASN A 132 31.24 1.86 0.19
N GLU A 133 30.51 2.54 -0.69
CA GLU A 133 30.99 3.73 -1.41
C GLU A 133 31.03 4.98 -0.54
N SER A 134 30.25 5.02 0.54
CA SER A 134 30.22 6.15 1.48
C SER A 134 31.48 6.27 2.35
N GLY A 135 32.29 5.21 2.44
CA GLY A 135 33.40 5.12 3.40
C GLY A 135 32.97 5.01 4.86
N LEU A 136 31.67 4.87 5.13
CA LEU A 136 31.12 4.69 6.48
C LEU A 136 31.08 3.19 6.84
N ALA A 137 31.34 2.87 8.11
CA ALA A 137 31.25 1.51 8.64
C ALA A 137 29.79 1.12 8.97
N LEU A 138 28.90 1.24 7.99
CA LEU A 138 27.49 0.88 8.14
C LEU A 138 27.32 -0.65 8.05
N THR A 139 26.47 -1.20 8.91
CA THR A 139 26.18 -2.65 8.96
C THR A 139 24.84 -3.00 8.30
N GLY A 140 24.05 -2.00 7.93
CA GLY A 140 22.79 -2.16 7.22
C GLY A 140 22.13 -0.81 6.97
N LEU A 141 21.01 -0.86 6.24
CA LEU A 141 20.13 0.29 6.01
C LEU A 141 18.82 0.10 6.78
N LYS A 142 18.16 1.22 7.10
CA LYS A 142 16.74 1.25 7.46
C LYS A 142 16.02 2.27 6.56
N PRO A 143 15.76 1.89 5.29
CA PRO A 143 15.22 2.83 4.31
C PRO A 143 13.86 3.40 4.72
N THR A 144 13.66 4.70 4.54
CA THR A 144 12.42 5.40 4.90
C THR A 144 11.76 6.14 3.75
N ALA A 145 12.51 6.54 2.72
CA ALA A 145 11.99 7.17 1.52
C ALA A 145 12.74 6.65 0.29
N ILE A 146 12.06 6.66 -0.86
CA ILE A 146 12.65 6.35 -2.15
C ILE A 146 12.10 7.29 -3.20
N THR A 147 12.95 7.83 -4.06
CA THR A 147 12.48 8.53 -5.25
C THR A 147 13.40 8.32 -6.43
N VAL A 148 12.93 8.65 -7.63
CA VAL A 148 13.70 8.55 -8.86
C VAL A 148 13.80 9.93 -9.50
N ALA A 149 14.92 10.31 -10.13
CA ALA A 149 15.03 11.56 -10.87
C ALA A 149 14.66 11.36 -12.36
N PRO A 150 14.39 12.44 -13.14
CA PRO A 150 14.08 12.32 -14.56
C PRO A 150 15.19 11.65 -15.41
N ASN A 151 16.43 11.67 -14.93
CA ASN A 151 17.57 10.99 -15.57
C ASN A 151 17.70 9.50 -15.19
N GLY A 152 16.82 8.98 -14.34
CA GLY A 152 16.82 7.58 -13.89
C GLY A 152 17.62 7.31 -12.62
N ASP A 153 18.28 8.32 -12.03
CA ASP A 153 18.97 8.14 -10.75
C ASP A 153 17.97 7.81 -9.65
N ILE A 154 18.31 6.86 -8.78
CA ILE A 154 17.46 6.40 -7.68
C ILE A 154 18.07 6.88 -6.36
N PHE A 155 17.26 7.58 -5.57
CA PHE A 155 17.61 8.06 -4.24
C PHE A 155 16.90 7.21 -3.20
N LEU A 156 17.65 6.52 -2.35
CA LEU A 156 17.14 5.72 -1.24
C LEU A 156 17.67 6.29 0.08
N SER A 157 16.80 6.82 0.94
CA SER A 157 17.24 7.45 2.18
C SER A 157 17.23 6.45 3.34
N ASP A 158 18.34 6.36 4.09
CA ASP A 158 18.36 5.70 5.40
C ASP A 158 17.87 6.67 6.48
N GLY A 159 16.79 6.31 7.17
CA GLY A 159 16.21 7.18 8.20
C GLY A 159 16.56 6.79 9.63
N TYR A 160 17.07 5.56 9.86
CA TYR A 160 17.21 5.04 11.23
C TYR A 160 18.51 4.29 11.53
N ALA A 161 19.28 3.83 10.53
CA ALA A 161 20.45 2.99 10.80
C ALA A 161 21.78 3.76 10.89
N SER A 162 21.83 4.98 10.36
CA SER A 162 23.06 5.77 10.23
C SER A 162 23.24 6.88 11.29
N ASN A 163 22.37 6.92 12.31
CA ASN A 163 22.43 7.91 13.41
C ASN A 163 23.24 7.40 14.60
#